data_AF-A0A7K2T645-F1
#
_entry.id   AF-A0A7K2T645-F1
#
_cell.length_a   1.000
_cell.length_b   1.000
_cell.length_c   1.000
_cell.angle_alpha   90.00
_cell.angle_beta   90.00
_cell.angle_gamma   90.00
#
_symmetry.space_group_name_H-M   'P 1'
#
loop_
_entity.id
_entity.type
_entity.pdbx_description
1 polymer ?
#
loop_
_entity_poly.entity_id
_entity_poly.type
_entity_poly.pdbx_seq_one_letter_code
_entity_poly.pdbx_strand_id
1 'polypeptide(L)'
;MRSSVRRIVLSAVLALAGLLLAPTGAQAAAAPSSVLFNQASERCPNGATWGSLDLRPCAPSDNPVQWVFTPVAGMPSVYTLNYAADQRSCLTNHDGPTGAQCTGETKQMWKVTPFNATGQAPKYDMLGVRLQNIADSQCLDNTKKNFGGYKLYMYPCNSGTYQQWNIYRSTYEALFGGVATHNGMTWATLEQRPDDVVHVGYDTSSDPYSGDSPASSVLPVLCIRQDGRPAPAGVPVGGYHSWAGGEVRATVPVSGTQLSSRAAADQLCAGHFGAGFRMAEFHDGEGWGLWANGTLPANTRFWTAIDDQRANPWN
;
A
#
# COMPACT_ATOMS: atom_id res chain seq x y z
N MET A 1 -13.75 -34.41 -86.04
CA MET A 1 -13.49 -33.01 -86.44
C MET A 1 -14.31 -32.09 -85.56
N ARG A 2 -13.65 -31.19 -84.79
CA ARG A 2 -14.15 -29.90 -84.20
C ARG A 2 -15.38 -30.03 -83.27
N SER A 3 -15.52 -29.40 -82.11
CA SER A 3 -14.95 -28.21 -81.48
C SER A 3 -15.83 -28.02 -80.21
N SER A 4 -15.29 -28.02 -78.98
CA SER A 4 -15.09 -26.82 -78.13
C SER A 4 -15.75 -26.96 -76.75
N VAL A 5 -14.89 -27.17 -75.75
CA VAL A 5 -14.72 -26.33 -74.55
C VAL A 5 -15.98 -25.66 -73.98
N ARG A 6 -16.38 -26.07 -72.76
CA ARG A 6 -16.89 -25.16 -71.73
C ARG A 6 -16.53 -25.67 -70.33
N ARG A 7 -15.53 -25.01 -69.72
CA ARG A 7 -15.23 -25.08 -68.29
C ARG A 7 -16.29 -24.25 -67.56
N ILE A 8 -16.91 -24.80 -66.53
CA ILE A 8 -17.51 -24.02 -65.44
C ILE A 8 -16.97 -24.61 -64.14
N VAL A 9 -16.11 -23.82 -63.50
CA VAL A 9 -15.60 -23.99 -62.14
C VAL A 9 -16.68 -23.43 -61.22
N LEU A 10 -17.20 -24.22 -60.28
CA LEU A 10 -17.98 -23.70 -59.16
C LEU A 10 -17.16 -23.89 -57.89
N SER A 11 -16.61 -22.77 -57.42
CA SER A 11 -15.88 -22.65 -56.15
C SER A 11 -16.87 -22.77 -54.99
N ALA A 12 -16.64 -23.73 -54.10
CA ALA A 12 -17.32 -23.79 -52.81
C ALA A 12 -16.73 -22.72 -51.88
N VAL A 13 -17.53 -21.70 -51.56
CA VAL A 13 -17.20 -20.71 -50.52
C VAL A 13 -17.73 -21.26 -49.18
N LEU A 14 -16.83 -21.79 -48.35
CA LEU A 14 -17.12 -21.99 -46.93
C LEU A 14 -17.04 -20.64 -46.22
N ALA A 15 -18.19 -20.06 -45.89
CA ALA A 15 -18.27 -18.95 -44.94
C ALA A 15 -18.14 -19.53 -43.52
N LEU A 16 -16.92 -19.54 -42.98
CA LEU A 16 -16.70 -19.73 -41.55
C LEU A 16 -17.12 -18.44 -40.83
N ALA A 17 -18.34 -18.43 -40.28
CA ALA A 17 -18.76 -17.41 -39.32
C ALA A 17 -18.03 -17.67 -37.98
N GLY A 18 -16.84 -17.10 -37.84
CA GLY A 18 -16.15 -17.02 -36.55
C GLY A 18 -16.91 -16.07 -35.64
N LEU A 19 -17.74 -16.62 -34.75
CA LEU A 19 -18.28 -15.89 -33.60
C LEU A 19 -17.10 -15.55 -32.67
N LEU A 20 -16.52 -14.37 -32.86
CA LEU A 20 -15.64 -13.74 -31.88
C LEU A 20 -16.51 -13.35 -30.68
N LEU A 21 -16.52 -14.19 -29.65
CA LEU A 21 -16.93 -13.77 -28.31
C LEU A 21 -15.91 -12.73 -27.83
N ALA A 22 -16.21 -11.46 -28.08
CA ALA A 22 -15.50 -10.38 -27.42
C ALA A 22 -15.71 -10.56 -25.91
N PRO A 23 -14.65 -10.63 -25.09
CA PRO A 23 -14.82 -10.62 -23.64
C PRO A 23 -15.61 -9.37 -23.29
N THR A 24 -16.74 -9.55 -22.62
CA THR A 24 -17.51 -8.46 -22.02
C THR A 24 -16.55 -7.64 -21.18
N GLY A 25 -16.26 -6.42 -21.64
CA GLY A 25 -15.27 -5.56 -21.00
C GLY A 25 -15.61 -5.42 -19.52
N ALA A 26 -14.69 -5.86 -18.67
CA ALA A 26 -14.71 -5.48 -17.26
C ALA A 26 -14.73 -3.95 -17.23
N GLN A 27 -15.84 -3.38 -16.79
CA GLN A 27 -15.98 -1.94 -16.63
C GLN A 27 -14.91 -1.53 -15.62
N ALA A 28 -13.94 -0.71 -16.05
CA ALA A 28 -12.90 -0.22 -15.16
C ALA A 28 -13.60 0.43 -13.95
N ALA A 29 -13.29 -0.07 -12.74
CA ALA A 29 -13.87 0.48 -11.53
C ALA A 29 -13.65 2.00 -11.50
N ALA A 30 -14.69 2.76 -11.17
CA ALA A 30 -14.58 4.21 -11.07
C ALA A 30 -13.48 4.57 -10.06
N ALA A 31 -12.64 5.55 -10.42
CA ALA A 31 -11.59 6.04 -9.54
C ALA A 31 -12.18 6.54 -8.21
N PRO A 32 -11.63 6.15 -7.05
CA PRO A 32 -12.23 6.48 -5.78
C PRO A 32 -12.07 7.98 -5.47
N SER A 33 -13.05 8.56 -4.77
CA SER A 33 -13.08 9.98 -4.45
C SER A 33 -13.30 10.25 -2.97
N SER A 34 -12.53 11.18 -2.41
CA SER A 34 -12.65 11.60 -1.01
C SER A 34 -12.35 13.07 -0.81
N VAL A 35 -12.81 13.60 0.32
CA VAL A 35 -12.27 14.82 0.91
C VAL A 35 -10.80 14.63 1.31
N LEU A 36 -10.03 15.73 1.31
CA LEU A 36 -8.72 15.83 1.97
C LEU A 36 -8.88 16.63 3.27
N PHE A 37 -9.16 15.95 4.38
CA PHE A 37 -9.33 16.58 5.69
C PHE A 37 -8.00 16.61 6.45
N ASN A 38 -7.52 17.79 6.84
CA ASN A 38 -6.27 17.87 7.60
C ASN A 38 -6.50 17.62 9.11
N GLN A 39 -5.75 16.68 9.69
CA GLN A 39 -5.89 16.28 11.10
C GLN A 39 -5.66 17.42 12.10
N ALA A 40 -4.65 18.26 11.86
CA ALA A 40 -4.27 19.35 12.78
C ALA A 40 -5.25 20.53 12.74
N SER A 41 -5.55 21.01 11.54
CA SER A 41 -6.32 22.26 11.36
C SER A 41 -7.83 22.06 11.29
N GLU A 42 -8.29 20.83 11.03
CA GLU A 42 -9.69 20.51 10.73
C GLU A 42 -10.22 21.32 9.53
N ARG A 43 -9.39 21.38 8.47
CA ARG A 43 -9.65 22.14 7.25
C ARG A 43 -9.43 21.29 6.01
N CYS A 44 -10.06 21.72 4.91
CA CYS A 44 -9.97 21.09 3.61
C CYS A 44 -9.59 22.12 2.55
N PRO A 45 -8.86 21.71 1.50
CA PRO A 45 -8.66 22.52 0.31
C PRO A 45 -10.02 22.91 -0.29
N ASN A 46 -10.16 24.18 -0.65
CA ASN A 46 -11.40 24.73 -1.19
C ASN A 46 -11.69 24.33 -2.66
N GLY A 47 -10.81 23.57 -3.32
CA GLY A 47 -10.99 23.13 -4.71
C GLY A 47 -10.84 24.24 -5.75
N ALA A 48 -10.28 25.40 -5.39
CA ALA A 48 -10.08 26.48 -6.34
C ALA A 48 -9.16 26.02 -7.49
N THR A 49 -9.65 26.15 -8.71
CA THR A 49 -9.05 25.61 -9.94
C THR A 49 -7.87 26.44 -10.45
N TRP A 50 -7.68 27.65 -9.92
CA TRP A 50 -6.65 28.60 -10.33
C TRP A 50 -6.21 29.46 -9.14
N GLY A 51 -4.99 29.20 -8.64
CA GLY A 51 -4.35 30.00 -7.58
C GLY A 51 -4.23 29.29 -6.24
N SER A 52 -4.02 30.08 -5.18
CA SER A 52 -3.80 29.57 -3.81
C SER A 52 -5.01 28.76 -3.33
N LEU A 53 -4.77 27.49 -3.00
CA LEU A 53 -5.74 26.63 -2.34
C LEU A 53 -5.84 27.03 -0.86
N ASP A 54 -6.82 27.87 -0.57
CA ASP A 54 -7.14 28.22 0.79
C ASP A 54 -7.85 27.07 1.49
N LEU A 55 -7.55 26.95 2.79
CA LEU A 55 -8.11 25.92 3.65
C LEU A 55 -9.31 26.46 4.41
N ARG A 56 -10.47 25.82 4.22
CA ARG A 56 -11.74 26.20 4.87
C ARG A 56 -12.15 25.17 5.92
N PRO A 57 -12.92 25.55 6.96
CA PRO A 57 -13.53 24.57 7.86
C PRO A 57 -14.27 23.52 7.04
N CYS A 58 -14.10 22.27 7.42
CA CYS A 58 -14.86 21.18 6.85
C CYS A 58 -14.93 20.07 7.90
N ALA A 59 -16.14 19.72 8.30
CA ALA A 59 -16.42 18.38 8.75
C ALA A 59 -16.82 17.52 7.54
N PRO A 60 -16.64 16.20 7.59
CA PRO A 60 -17.23 15.27 6.63
C PRO A 60 -18.73 15.50 6.36
N SER A 61 -19.48 15.96 7.37
CA SER A 61 -20.89 16.31 7.28
C SER A 61 -21.19 17.52 6.40
N ASP A 62 -20.20 18.37 6.13
CA ASP A 62 -20.39 19.67 5.46
C ASP A 62 -20.36 19.56 3.94
N ASN A 63 -20.40 18.34 3.40
CA ASN A 63 -20.22 18.01 1.99
C ASN A 63 -19.03 18.78 1.36
N PRO A 64 -17.82 18.58 1.90
CA PRO A 64 -16.65 19.32 1.43
C PRO A 64 -16.27 18.92 0.00
N VAL A 65 -15.38 19.72 -0.59
CA VAL A 65 -14.80 19.44 -1.89
C VAL A 65 -14.17 18.05 -1.90
N GLN A 66 -14.53 17.28 -2.92
CA GLN A 66 -14.03 15.93 -3.15
C GLN A 66 -12.91 15.94 -4.19
N TRP A 67 -11.97 15.03 -4.01
CA TRP A 67 -10.81 14.79 -4.87
C TRP A 67 -10.85 13.34 -5.35
N VAL A 68 -10.77 13.14 -6.66
CA VAL A 68 -10.71 11.84 -7.32
C VAL A 68 -9.26 11.41 -7.42
N PHE A 69 -8.95 10.22 -6.90
CA PHE A 69 -7.61 9.64 -6.91
C PHE A 69 -7.43 8.82 -8.19
N THR A 70 -6.80 9.44 -9.20
CA THR A 70 -6.58 8.78 -10.50
C THR A 70 -5.21 8.12 -10.51
N PRO A 71 -5.11 6.78 -10.64
CA PRO A 71 -3.83 6.08 -10.63
C PRO A 71 -2.92 6.54 -11.78
N VAL A 72 -1.63 6.69 -11.49
CA VAL A 72 -0.61 6.94 -12.52
C VAL A 72 -0.10 5.60 -13.06
N ALA A 73 -0.26 5.39 -14.37
CA ALA A 73 0.13 4.14 -15.02
C ALA A 73 1.63 3.84 -14.80
N GLY A 74 1.94 2.61 -14.36
CA GLY A 74 3.31 2.17 -14.10
C GLY A 74 3.92 2.66 -12.78
N MET A 75 3.18 3.40 -11.95
CA MET A 75 3.65 3.89 -10.65
C MET A 75 2.70 3.46 -9.52
N PRO A 76 2.95 2.31 -8.88
CA PRO A 76 2.15 1.86 -7.74
C PRO A 76 2.09 2.92 -6.64
N SER A 77 0.90 3.12 -6.07
CA SER A 77 0.63 4.09 -5.00
C SER A 77 0.87 5.56 -5.36
N VAL A 78 0.97 5.88 -6.66
CA VAL A 78 1.07 7.26 -7.16
C VAL A 78 -0.21 7.63 -7.88
N TYR A 79 -0.74 8.80 -7.55
CA TYR A 79 -2.02 9.29 -8.05
C TYR A 79 -1.93 10.75 -8.46
N THR A 80 -2.74 11.15 -9.44
CA THR A 80 -3.17 12.55 -9.55
C THR A 80 -4.43 12.73 -8.72
N LEU A 81 -4.56 13.89 -8.07
CA LEU A 81 -5.74 14.22 -7.28
C LEU A 81 -6.56 15.25 -8.06
N ASN A 82 -7.60 14.79 -8.73
CA ASN A 82 -8.43 15.61 -9.62
C ASN A 82 -9.61 16.18 -8.82
N TYR A 83 -9.93 17.46 -9.01
CA TYR A 83 -11.09 18.06 -8.40
C TYR A 83 -12.37 17.41 -8.94
N ALA A 84 -13.19 16.82 -8.07
CA ALA A 84 -14.30 15.98 -8.51
C ALA A 84 -15.38 16.72 -9.33
N ALA A 85 -15.53 18.04 -9.12
CA ALA A 85 -16.57 18.81 -9.78
C ALA A 85 -16.32 19.04 -11.28
N ASP A 86 -15.05 19.11 -11.69
CA ASP A 86 -14.70 19.34 -13.11
C ASP A 86 -13.82 18.25 -13.72
N GLN A 87 -13.14 17.44 -12.89
CA GLN A 87 -12.15 16.43 -13.25
C GLN A 87 -10.98 16.92 -14.13
N ARG A 88 -10.92 18.22 -14.40
CA ARG A 88 -9.95 18.90 -15.27
C ARG A 88 -8.88 19.61 -14.48
N SER A 89 -9.14 19.91 -13.21
CA SER A 89 -8.17 20.52 -12.31
C SER A 89 -7.57 19.49 -11.38
N CYS A 90 -6.25 19.59 -11.18
CA CYS A 90 -5.45 18.71 -10.35
C CYS A 90 -4.79 19.52 -9.23
N LEU A 91 -4.62 18.88 -8.07
CA LEU A 91 -3.72 19.38 -7.04
C LEU A 91 -2.28 19.30 -7.58
N THR A 92 -1.60 20.42 -7.62
CA THR A 92 -0.25 20.56 -8.18
C THR A 92 0.69 21.29 -7.23
N ASN A 93 1.99 21.08 -7.41
CA ASN A 93 3.06 21.77 -6.69
C ASN A 93 4.07 22.44 -7.65
N HIS A 94 3.67 23.58 -8.22
CA HIS A 94 4.57 24.39 -9.07
C HIS A 94 5.46 25.30 -8.23
N ASP A 95 4.87 26.38 -7.73
CA ASP A 95 5.46 27.38 -6.82
C ASP A 95 4.84 27.28 -5.41
N GLY A 96 4.37 26.08 -5.08
CA GLY A 96 3.57 25.74 -3.91
C GLY A 96 2.27 25.00 -4.27
N PRO A 97 1.58 24.43 -3.28
CA PRO A 97 0.38 23.63 -3.52
C PRO A 97 -0.79 24.49 -3.98
N THR A 98 -1.29 24.22 -5.17
CA THR A 98 -2.36 24.97 -5.84
C THR A 98 -3.25 24.04 -6.67
N GLY A 99 -4.37 24.55 -7.16
CA GLY A 99 -5.13 23.91 -8.24
C GLY A 99 -4.66 24.44 -9.59
N ALA A 100 -4.46 23.54 -10.55
CA ALA A 100 -4.17 23.88 -11.94
C ALA A 100 -4.80 22.85 -12.89
N GLN A 101 -4.79 23.12 -14.19
CA GLN A 101 -5.23 22.13 -15.18
C GLN A 101 -4.39 20.85 -15.10
N CYS A 102 -5.03 19.69 -15.16
CA CYS A 102 -4.38 18.39 -15.18
C CYS A 102 -3.56 18.24 -16.48
N THR A 103 -2.25 18.12 -16.35
CA THR A 103 -1.27 17.89 -17.42
C THR A 103 -0.62 16.52 -17.31
N GLY A 104 -0.67 15.89 -16.13
CA GLY A 104 -0.02 14.61 -15.86
C GLY A 104 1.49 14.73 -15.64
N GLU A 105 2.00 15.92 -15.33
CA GLU A 105 3.40 16.12 -14.96
C GLU A 105 3.70 15.66 -13.52
N THR A 106 4.98 15.44 -13.20
CA THR A 106 5.39 14.93 -11.86
C THR A 106 5.01 15.85 -10.70
N LYS A 107 4.87 17.17 -10.94
CA LYS A 107 4.37 18.14 -9.95
C LYS A 107 2.90 17.92 -9.57
N GLN A 108 2.14 17.18 -10.39
CA GLN A 108 0.74 16.80 -10.14
C GLN A 108 0.59 15.37 -9.62
N MET A 109 1.70 14.64 -9.49
CA MET A 109 1.73 13.27 -9.02
C MET A 109 2.06 13.23 -7.53
N TRP A 110 1.28 12.45 -6.80
CA TRP A 110 1.37 12.32 -5.36
C TRP A 110 1.50 10.85 -5.00
N LYS A 111 2.59 10.49 -4.33
CA LYS A 111 2.67 9.22 -3.63
C LYS A 111 1.77 9.29 -2.41
N VAL A 112 0.78 8.40 -2.35
CA VAL A 112 -0.22 8.35 -1.29
C VAL A 112 0.07 7.12 -0.42
N THR A 113 0.37 7.35 0.87
CA THR A 113 0.72 6.26 1.80
C THR A 113 -0.13 6.31 3.05
N PRO A 114 -0.56 5.16 3.62
CA PRO A 114 -1.14 5.11 4.96
C PRO A 114 -0.26 5.81 6.00
N PHE A 115 -0.85 6.72 6.78
CA PHE A 115 -0.12 7.51 7.76
C PHE A 115 -1.02 8.04 8.86
N ASN A 116 -0.66 7.74 10.11
CA ASN A 116 -1.19 8.38 11.30
C ASN A 116 -0.04 9.10 12.01
N ALA A 117 -0.25 10.36 12.38
CA ALA A 117 0.71 11.12 13.18
C ALA A 117 0.88 10.45 14.55
N THR A 118 2.09 10.54 15.11
CA THR A 118 2.45 9.84 16.34
C THR A 118 1.48 10.18 17.48
N GLY A 119 0.84 9.14 18.02
CA GLY A 119 -0.06 9.26 19.17
C GLY A 119 -1.40 9.94 18.89
N GLN A 120 -1.82 10.07 17.63
CA GLN A 120 -3.08 10.72 17.25
C GLN A 120 -3.90 9.83 16.32
N ALA A 121 -5.10 9.46 16.78
CA ALA A 121 -6.07 8.76 15.94
C ALA A 121 -6.71 9.73 14.92
N PRO A 122 -7.01 9.28 13.68
CA PRO A 122 -7.80 10.06 12.74
C PRO A 122 -9.14 10.51 13.32
N LYS A 123 -9.56 11.73 12.98
CA LYS A 123 -10.88 12.27 13.36
C LYS A 123 -11.99 11.73 12.46
N TYR A 124 -13.21 11.70 12.97
CA TYR A 124 -14.45 11.40 12.24
C TYR A 124 -14.51 10.03 11.56
N ASP A 125 -13.92 9.00 12.17
CA ASP A 125 -13.85 7.63 11.64
C ASP A 125 -13.22 7.51 10.24
N MET A 126 -12.51 8.56 9.82
CA MET A 126 -11.74 8.61 8.59
C MET A 126 -10.39 7.92 8.80
N LEU A 127 -9.60 7.80 7.73
CA LEU A 127 -8.32 7.12 7.77
C LEU A 127 -7.21 8.02 7.24
N GLY A 128 -6.10 8.06 7.99
CA GLY A 128 -4.99 8.95 7.71
C GLY A 128 -4.13 8.47 6.54
N VAL A 129 -3.82 9.39 5.65
CA VAL A 129 -2.82 9.24 4.59
C VAL A 129 -1.84 10.41 4.62
N ARG A 130 -0.69 10.20 3.99
CA ARG A 130 0.30 11.22 3.70
C ARG A 130 0.46 11.34 2.19
N LEU A 131 0.56 12.58 1.74
CA LEU A 131 0.70 12.95 0.33
C LEU A 131 2.12 13.49 0.13
N GLN A 132 2.96 12.74 -0.59
CA GLN A 132 4.31 13.17 -0.95
C GLN A 132 4.36 13.50 -2.44
N ASN A 133 4.82 14.68 -2.80
CA ASN A 133 4.93 15.07 -4.20
C ASN A 133 6.10 14.35 -4.88
N ILE A 134 5.89 13.86 -6.10
CA ILE A 134 6.91 13.10 -6.83
C ILE A 134 8.06 13.99 -7.31
N ALA A 135 7.81 15.27 -7.62
CA ALA A 135 8.83 16.14 -8.21
C ALA A 135 9.92 16.57 -7.21
N ASP A 136 9.56 16.79 -5.93
CA ASP A 136 10.48 17.33 -4.91
C ASP A 136 10.60 16.46 -3.66
N SER A 137 9.86 15.35 -3.58
CA SER A 137 9.82 14.44 -2.42
C SER A 137 9.38 15.10 -1.10
N GLN A 138 8.79 16.30 -1.15
CA GLN A 138 8.23 16.96 0.03
C GLN A 138 6.80 16.48 0.29
N CYS A 139 6.36 16.61 1.54
CA CYS A 139 5.02 16.24 1.95
C CYS A 139 4.10 17.46 1.94
N LEU A 140 2.84 17.24 1.53
CA LEU A 140 1.79 18.24 1.62
C LEU A 140 1.50 18.53 3.09
N ASP A 141 1.66 19.79 3.46
CA ASP A 141 1.55 20.28 4.82
C ASP A 141 0.60 21.49 4.83
N ASN A 142 0.22 21.94 6.01
CA ASN A 142 -0.53 23.16 6.16
C ASN A 142 -0.11 23.98 7.38
N THR A 143 -0.32 25.29 7.30
CA THR A 143 0.07 26.19 8.37
C THR A 143 -0.89 27.35 8.50
N LYS A 144 -0.93 27.94 9.70
CA LYS A 144 -1.77 29.09 10.02
C LYS A 144 -1.21 30.34 9.32
N LYS A 145 -2.09 31.14 8.73
CA LYS A 145 -1.72 32.45 8.16
C LYS A 145 -1.64 33.51 9.27
N ASN A 146 -0.77 34.51 9.09
CA ASN A 146 -0.57 35.61 10.04
C ASN A 146 -1.87 36.39 10.33
N PHE A 147 -2.74 36.55 9.34
CA PHE A 147 -3.99 37.31 9.44
C PHE A 147 -5.24 36.42 9.57
N GLY A 148 -5.06 35.20 10.07
CA GLY A 148 -6.13 34.21 10.22
C GLY A 148 -6.35 33.34 8.98
N GLY A 149 -6.91 32.16 9.22
CA GLY A 149 -7.03 31.10 8.21
C GLY A 149 -5.80 30.21 8.11
N TYR A 150 -5.84 29.28 7.15
CA TYR A 150 -4.78 28.31 6.90
C TYR A 150 -4.44 28.27 5.41
N LYS A 151 -3.20 27.89 5.11
CA LYS A 151 -2.73 27.65 3.74
C LYS A 151 -2.05 26.30 3.64
N LEU A 152 -2.06 25.74 2.43
CA LEU A 152 -1.18 24.64 2.07
C LEU A 152 0.25 25.14 1.86
N TYR A 153 1.21 24.27 2.11
CA TYR A 153 2.60 24.44 1.70
C TYR A 153 3.29 23.06 1.62
N MET A 154 4.52 23.03 1.12
CA MET A 154 5.35 21.83 1.08
C MET A 154 6.39 21.88 2.18
N TYR A 155 6.62 20.74 2.85
CA TYR A 155 7.63 20.62 3.90
C TYR A 155 8.29 19.24 3.87
N PRO A 156 9.54 19.09 4.36
CA PRO A 156 10.12 17.77 4.57
C PRO A 156 9.18 16.87 5.38
N CYS A 157 9.04 15.62 4.94
CA CYS A 157 8.13 14.67 5.55
C CYS A 157 8.51 14.39 7.01
N ASN A 158 7.56 14.50 7.92
CA ASN A 158 7.72 14.27 9.36
C ASN A 158 6.54 13.47 9.93
N SER A 159 6.51 13.30 11.26
CA SER A 159 5.49 12.52 11.99
C SER A 159 4.36 13.37 12.59
N GLY A 160 4.29 14.67 12.24
CA GLY A 160 3.34 15.63 12.77
C GLY A 160 1.95 15.56 12.15
N THR A 161 0.96 16.06 12.87
CA THR A 161 -0.45 16.06 12.47
C THR A 161 -0.77 16.98 11.29
N TYR A 162 0.07 17.96 10.98
CA TYR A 162 -0.14 18.87 9.84
C TYR A 162 0.09 18.19 8.49
N GLN A 163 0.78 17.04 8.46
CA GLN A 163 1.00 16.22 7.26
C GLN A 163 0.08 14.99 7.18
N GLN A 164 -0.82 14.83 8.15
CA GLN A 164 -1.85 13.79 8.13
C GLN A 164 -3.11 14.34 7.47
N TRP A 165 -3.47 13.73 6.34
CA TRP A 165 -4.67 13.99 5.58
C TRP A 165 -5.60 12.80 5.73
N ASN A 166 -6.75 12.98 6.37
CA ASN A 166 -7.73 11.92 6.50
C ASN A 166 -8.64 11.88 5.27
N ILE A 167 -8.91 10.67 4.80
CA ILE A 167 -9.81 10.37 3.69
C ILE A 167 -10.93 9.42 4.15
N TYR A 168 -12.03 9.36 3.40
CA TYR A 168 -13.12 8.43 3.68
C TYR A 168 -12.62 6.99 3.66
N ARG A 169 -13.18 6.17 4.54
CA ARG A 169 -12.89 4.74 4.64
C ARG A 169 -13.04 4.03 3.28
N SER A 170 -14.13 4.25 2.56
CA SER A 170 -14.36 3.64 1.25
C SER A 170 -13.28 3.97 0.22
N THR A 171 -12.73 5.20 0.27
CA THR A 171 -11.61 5.59 -0.60
C THR A 171 -10.33 4.93 -0.16
N TYR A 172 -10.05 4.93 1.14
CA TYR A 172 -8.87 4.25 1.69
C TYR A 172 -8.87 2.76 1.32
N GLU A 173 -9.99 2.07 1.49
CA GLU A 173 -10.16 0.66 1.11
C GLU A 173 -9.96 0.44 -0.39
N ALA A 174 -10.44 1.36 -1.24
CA ALA A 174 -10.20 1.30 -2.68
C ALA A 174 -8.74 1.54 -3.07
N LEU A 175 -8.01 2.37 -2.33
CA LEU A 175 -6.59 2.68 -2.60
C LEU A 175 -5.64 1.60 -2.06
N PHE A 176 -6.00 0.95 -0.96
CA PHE A 176 -5.10 0.09 -0.19
C PHE A 176 -5.66 -1.31 0.08
N GLY A 177 -6.79 -1.68 -0.49
CA GLY A 177 -7.41 -3.00 -0.30
C GLY A 177 -8.14 -3.19 1.03
N GLY A 178 -8.15 -2.18 1.92
CA GLY A 178 -8.73 -2.29 3.24
C GLY A 178 -8.00 -1.44 4.28
N VAL A 179 -8.64 -1.17 5.43
CA VAL A 179 -7.91 -1.23 6.71
C VAL A 179 -8.19 -2.61 7.23
N ALA A 180 -7.17 -3.43 7.54
CA ALA A 180 -7.46 -4.67 8.25
C ALA A 180 -8.25 -4.34 9.52
N THR A 181 -9.49 -4.80 9.52
CA THR A 181 -10.41 -4.71 10.65
C THR A 181 -10.20 -5.87 11.61
N HIS A 182 -9.43 -6.86 11.19
CA HIS A 182 -9.05 -8.02 11.99
C HIS A 182 -7.56 -7.94 12.33
N ASN A 183 -7.15 -8.77 13.28
CA ASN A 183 -5.77 -8.80 13.72
C ASN A 183 -4.88 -9.44 12.64
N GLY A 184 -3.64 -8.97 12.55
CA GLY A 184 -2.58 -9.70 11.87
C GLY A 184 -1.84 -10.62 12.83
N MET A 185 -1.30 -11.70 12.30
CA MET A 185 -0.44 -12.65 13.00
C MET A 185 0.93 -12.02 13.19
N THR A 186 1.49 -12.24 14.36
CA THR A 186 2.87 -11.88 14.65
C THR A 186 3.61 -13.04 15.29
N TRP A 187 4.92 -13.07 15.09
CA TRP A 187 5.83 -13.98 15.76
C TRP A 187 6.76 -13.23 16.69
N ALA A 188 7.37 -13.95 17.63
CA ALA A 188 8.38 -13.44 18.53
C ALA A 188 9.74 -14.09 18.27
N THR A 189 10.81 -13.44 18.72
CA THR A 189 12.10 -14.11 18.91
C THR A 189 12.00 -15.07 20.08
N LEU A 190 12.17 -16.38 19.83
CA LEU A 190 12.13 -17.43 20.84
C LEU A 190 13.52 -17.74 21.38
N GLU A 191 14.53 -17.73 20.51
CA GLU A 191 15.93 -17.95 20.88
C GLU A 191 16.85 -17.16 19.95
N GLN A 192 17.94 -16.63 20.50
CA GLN A 192 19.03 -16.02 19.73
C GLN A 192 20.35 -16.61 20.20
N ARG A 193 21.07 -17.25 19.29
CA ARG A 193 22.34 -17.92 19.57
C ARG A 193 23.53 -16.99 19.30
N PRO A 194 24.69 -17.24 19.94
CA PRO A 194 25.91 -16.45 19.70
C PRO A 194 26.52 -16.57 18.30
N ASP A 195 26.09 -17.53 17.48
CA ASP A 195 26.58 -17.77 16.11
C ASP A 195 25.71 -17.11 15.04
N ASP A 196 25.00 -16.03 15.38
CA ASP A 196 24.07 -15.30 14.49
C ASP A 196 23.00 -16.20 13.88
N VAL A 197 22.42 -17.06 14.73
CA VAL A 197 21.30 -17.93 14.41
C VAL A 197 20.14 -17.60 15.34
N VAL A 198 18.96 -17.42 14.79
CA VAL A 198 17.75 -17.04 15.53
C VAL A 198 16.63 -18.03 15.28
N HIS A 199 15.91 -18.37 16.34
CA HIS A 199 14.63 -19.05 16.30
C HIS A 199 13.54 -18.01 16.50
N VAL A 200 12.66 -17.88 15.52
CA VAL A 200 11.45 -17.06 15.60
C VAL A 200 10.25 -17.95 15.42
N GLY A 201 9.13 -17.58 16.02
CA GLY A 201 7.93 -18.40 15.87
C GLY A 201 6.79 -18.00 16.76
N TYR A 202 5.86 -18.94 16.83
CA TYR A 202 4.71 -18.92 17.71
C TYR A 202 5.13 -18.85 19.18
N ASP A 203 4.47 -17.96 19.91
CA ASP A 203 4.40 -17.97 21.37
C ASP A 203 2.93 -17.99 21.82
N THR A 204 2.70 -17.99 23.14
CA THR A 204 1.35 -18.04 23.71
C THR A 204 0.45 -16.86 23.35
N SER A 205 1.01 -15.79 22.79
CA SER A 205 0.25 -14.62 22.34
C SER A 205 -0.01 -14.64 20.84
N SER A 206 0.56 -15.58 20.09
CA SER A 206 0.43 -15.65 18.63
C SER A 206 -0.87 -16.36 18.26
N ASP A 207 -1.56 -15.90 17.21
CA ASP A 207 -2.79 -16.54 16.70
C ASP A 207 -2.73 -16.65 15.17
N PRO A 208 -2.37 -17.84 14.63
CA PRO A 208 -2.30 -18.04 13.19
C PRO A 208 -3.67 -18.15 12.52
N TYR A 209 -4.76 -18.28 13.28
CA TYR A 209 -6.10 -18.47 12.72
C TYR A 209 -6.83 -17.14 12.54
N SER A 210 -6.77 -16.26 13.54
CA SER A 210 -7.48 -14.98 13.55
C SER A 210 -6.57 -13.75 13.62
N GLY A 211 -5.27 -13.95 13.80
CA GLY A 211 -4.30 -12.91 14.11
C GLY A 211 -4.35 -12.48 15.58
N ASP A 212 -3.21 -12.02 16.08
CA ASP A 212 -3.04 -11.65 17.49
C ASP A 212 -2.85 -10.15 17.74
N SER A 213 -2.46 -9.40 16.70
CA SER A 213 -2.10 -8.00 16.82
C SER A 213 -3.01 -7.13 15.96
N PRO A 214 -3.62 -6.06 16.50
CA PRO A 214 -4.42 -5.15 15.70
C PRO A 214 -3.61 -4.61 14.52
N ALA A 215 -4.15 -4.57 13.31
CA ALA A 215 -3.41 -4.08 12.13
C ALA A 215 -2.97 -2.60 12.28
N SER A 216 -3.59 -1.84 13.18
CA SER A 216 -3.14 -0.49 13.53
C SER A 216 -1.81 -0.47 14.30
N SER A 217 -1.40 -1.59 14.92
CA SER A 217 -0.12 -1.72 15.63
C SER A 217 1.06 -1.43 14.71
N VAL A 218 2.12 -0.86 15.29
CA VAL A 218 3.34 -0.49 14.59
C VAL A 218 4.45 -1.44 15.04
N LEU A 219 4.74 -2.44 14.21
CA LEU A 219 5.68 -3.53 14.49
C LEU A 219 6.63 -3.72 13.29
N PRO A 220 7.87 -4.17 13.51
CA PRO A 220 8.74 -4.57 12.41
C PRO A 220 8.12 -5.70 11.57
N VAL A 221 8.45 -5.74 10.28
CA VAL A 221 8.17 -6.90 9.43
C VAL A 221 9.34 -7.87 9.53
N LEU A 222 9.05 -9.15 9.75
CA LEU A 222 10.07 -10.20 9.62
C LEU A 222 10.29 -10.47 8.13
N CYS A 223 11.49 -10.17 7.64
CA CYS A 223 11.87 -10.41 6.26
C CYS A 223 12.84 -11.57 6.19
N ILE A 224 12.66 -12.46 5.22
CA ILE A 224 13.52 -13.61 4.97
C ILE A 224 14.06 -13.59 3.55
N ARG A 225 15.30 -14.07 3.37
CA ARG A 225 15.86 -14.47 2.08
C ARG A 225 16.37 -15.91 2.19
N GLN A 226 15.72 -16.82 1.47
CA GLN A 226 16.14 -18.21 1.37
C GLN A 226 17.14 -18.35 0.21
N ASP A 227 18.37 -18.73 0.53
CA ASP A 227 19.46 -18.91 -0.43
C ASP A 227 20.02 -20.35 -0.43
N GLY A 228 19.35 -21.27 0.27
CA GLY A 228 19.68 -22.69 0.28
C GLY A 228 20.91 -23.04 1.13
N ARG A 229 21.39 -22.11 1.96
CA ARG A 229 22.52 -22.36 2.87
C ARG A 229 22.22 -23.54 3.82
N PRO A 230 23.24 -24.34 4.19
CA PRO A 230 23.05 -25.46 5.10
C PRO A 230 22.73 -25.01 6.53
N ALA A 231 22.02 -25.86 7.27
CA ALA A 231 21.72 -25.62 8.67
C ALA A 231 23.02 -25.65 9.52
N PRO A 232 23.21 -24.67 10.42
CA PRO A 232 24.26 -24.71 11.42
C PRO A 232 24.11 -25.91 12.37
N ALA A 233 25.20 -26.26 13.07
CA ALA A 233 25.18 -27.38 14.00
C ALA A 233 24.12 -27.19 15.10
N GLY A 234 23.37 -28.26 15.39
CA GLY A 234 22.33 -28.27 16.42
C GLY A 234 21.02 -27.59 16.01
N VAL A 235 20.88 -27.13 14.77
CA VAL A 235 19.61 -26.59 14.25
C VAL A 235 18.79 -27.71 13.60
N PRO A 236 17.48 -27.86 13.92
CA PRO A 236 16.62 -28.85 13.28
C PRO A 236 16.48 -28.62 11.78
N VAL A 237 16.52 -29.70 10.99
CA VAL A 237 16.32 -29.68 9.52
C VAL A 237 14.97 -30.27 9.09
N GLY A 238 14.09 -30.54 10.05
CA GLY A 238 12.75 -31.06 9.80
C GLY A 238 11.83 -30.85 11.00
N GLY A 239 10.53 -30.88 10.75
CA GLY A 239 9.49 -30.61 11.75
C GLY A 239 9.12 -29.13 11.82
N TYR A 240 8.07 -28.83 12.59
CA TYR A 240 7.40 -27.52 12.69
C TYR A 240 8.21 -26.41 13.40
N HIS A 241 9.50 -26.30 13.11
CA HIS A 241 10.41 -25.23 13.48
C HIS A 241 11.76 -25.57 12.85
N SER A 242 11.76 -25.91 11.57
CA SER A 242 12.97 -26.34 10.87
C SER A 242 13.78 -25.16 10.36
N TRP A 243 15.00 -25.47 9.91
CA TRP A 243 15.87 -24.54 9.22
C TRP A 243 15.24 -24.05 7.93
N ALA A 244 15.02 -22.73 7.83
CA ALA A 244 14.41 -22.13 6.65
C ALA A 244 15.35 -22.02 5.43
N GLY A 245 16.63 -22.39 5.54
CA GLY A 245 17.54 -22.33 4.40
C GLY A 245 17.97 -20.91 4.02
N GLY A 246 18.07 -19.99 4.98
CA GLY A 246 18.28 -18.57 4.66
C GLY A 246 18.68 -17.67 5.81
N GLU A 247 18.56 -16.36 5.57
CA GLU A 247 18.74 -15.30 6.57
C GLU A 247 17.46 -14.51 6.80
N VAL A 248 17.28 -14.00 8.03
CA VAL A 248 16.19 -13.09 8.42
C VAL A 248 16.70 -11.74 8.88
N ARG A 249 15.88 -10.71 8.66
CA ARG A 249 16.10 -9.34 9.12
C ARG A 249 14.77 -8.71 9.51
N ALA A 250 14.80 -7.79 10.46
CA ALA A 250 13.63 -6.99 10.85
C ALA A 250 13.72 -5.59 10.26
N THR A 251 12.63 -5.12 9.65
CA THR A 251 12.53 -3.74 9.16
C THR A 251 12.47 -2.74 10.32
N VAL A 252 12.45 -1.45 10.01
CA VAL A 252 11.90 -0.48 10.98
C VAL A 252 10.42 -0.80 11.23
N PRO A 253 9.86 -0.46 12.41
CA PRO A 253 8.45 -0.68 12.69
C PRO A 253 7.53 0.02 11.68
N VAL A 254 6.53 -0.70 11.16
CA VAL A 254 5.51 -0.20 10.25
C VAL A 254 4.12 -0.57 10.75
N SER A 255 3.12 0.25 10.42
CA SER A 255 1.74 -0.11 10.74
C SER A 255 1.33 -1.34 9.92
N GLY A 256 0.66 -2.32 10.53
CA GLY A 256 0.10 -3.46 9.80
C GLY A 256 -0.82 -3.02 8.65
N THR A 257 -1.51 -1.89 8.79
CA THR A 257 -2.31 -1.27 7.71
C THR A 257 -1.53 -0.87 6.45
N GLN A 258 -0.19 -0.78 6.52
CA GLN A 258 0.67 -0.58 5.35
C GLN A 258 0.93 -1.87 4.57
N LEU A 259 0.69 -3.03 5.18
CA LEU A 259 0.80 -4.34 4.54
C LEU A 259 -0.55 -4.65 3.91
N SER A 260 -0.78 -4.11 2.70
CA SER A 260 -2.06 -4.22 1.99
C SER A 260 -2.23 -5.50 1.16
N SER A 261 -1.16 -6.28 1.04
CA SER A 261 -1.13 -7.57 0.35
C SER A 261 0.20 -8.26 0.62
N ARG A 262 0.27 -9.56 0.31
CA ARG A 262 1.54 -10.29 0.28
C ARG A 262 2.59 -9.59 -0.59
N ALA A 263 2.20 -9.17 -1.79
CA ALA A 263 3.10 -8.49 -2.73
C ALA A 263 3.62 -7.14 -2.17
N ALA A 264 2.78 -6.37 -1.48
CA ALA A 264 3.20 -5.12 -0.85
C ALA A 264 4.18 -5.35 0.31
N ALA A 265 3.92 -6.38 1.13
CA ALA A 265 4.82 -6.75 2.22
C ALA A 265 6.18 -7.27 1.72
N ASP A 266 6.16 -8.08 0.65
CA ASP A 266 7.38 -8.56 0.00
C ASP A 266 8.19 -7.42 -0.62
N GLN A 267 7.52 -6.46 -1.28
CA GLN A 267 8.16 -5.25 -1.81
C GLN A 267 8.78 -4.39 -0.71
N LEU A 268 8.15 -4.32 0.46
CA LEU A 268 8.72 -3.62 1.61
C LEU A 268 10.03 -4.28 2.05
N CYS A 269 10.05 -5.60 2.20
CA CYS A 269 11.26 -6.36 2.53
C CYS A 269 12.36 -6.20 1.47
N ALA A 270 12.02 -6.35 0.18
CA ALA A 270 12.96 -6.18 -0.93
C ALA A 270 13.50 -4.74 -1.01
N GLY A 271 12.67 -3.74 -0.72
CA GLY A 271 13.07 -2.33 -0.68
C GLY A 271 14.05 -2.00 0.45
N HIS A 272 13.90 -2.66 1.61
CA HIS A 272 14.80 -2.46 2.76
C HIS A 272 16.13 -3.21 2.64
N PHE A 273 16.11 -4.44 2.11
CA PHE A 273 17.26 -5.36 2.21
C PHE A 273 17.79 -5.86 0.86
N GLY A 274 17.15 -5.49 -0.25
CA GLY A 274 17.54 -5.86 -1.60
C GLY A 274 16.80 -7.09 -2.13
N ALA A 275 17.11 -7.43 -3.37
CA ALA A 275 16.44 -8.51 -4.09
C ALA A 275 16.54 -9.86 -3.36
N GLY A 276 15.45 -10.63 -3.42
CA GLY A 276 15.33 -11.95 -2.78
C GLY A 276 14.78 -11.92 -1.36
N PHE A 277 14.76 -10.75 -0.69
CA PHE A 277 14.04 -10.61 0.57
C PHE A 277 12.53 -10.49 0.32
N ARG A 278 11.76 -11.20 1.13
CA ARG A 278 10.29 -11.16 1.17
C ARG A 278 9.81 -11.23 2.62
N MET A 279 8.53 -10.96 2.87
CA MET A 279 7.98 -11.19 4.20
C MET A 279 8.08 -12.69 4.53
N ALA A 280 8.53 -13.00 5.73
CA ALA A 280 8.56 -14.36 6.24
C ALA A 280 7.14 -14.90 6.37
N GLU A 281 6.98 -16.17 6.09
CA GLU A 281 5.72 -16.89 6.03
C GLU A 281 5.72 -18.03 7.04
N PHE A 282 4.55 -18.35 7.58
CA PHE A 282 4.36 -19.31 8.66
C PHE A 282 5.02 -20.67 8.40
N HIS A 283 5.01 -21.14 7.15
CA HIS A 283 5.51 -22.44 6.72
C HIS A 283 6.95 -22.40 6.19
N ASP A 284 7.66 -21.28 6.31
CA ASP A 284 9.07 -21.17 5.88
C ASP A 284 10.03 -22.12 6.64
N GLY A 285 9.63 -22.56 7.82
CA GLY A 285 10.28 -23.62 8.62
C GLY A 285 9.34 -24.80 8.92
N GLU A 286 8.49 -25.16 7.95
CA GLU A 286 7.45 -26.21 8.03
C GLU A 286 6.28 -25.93 8.98
N GLY A 287 6.20 -24.74 9.59
CA GLY A 287 5.08 -24.27 10.42
C GLY A 287 5.52 -23.92 11.84
N TRP A 288 4.72 -23.13 12.57
CA TRP A 288 4.88 -22.78 14.00
C TRP A 288 6.17 -22.05 14.42
N GLY A 289 7.20 -22.01 13.58
CA GLY A 289 8.41 -21.24 13.75
C GLY A 289 9.42 -21.57 12.67
N LEU A 290 10.57 -20.89 12.71
CA LEU A 290 11.70 -21.20 11.85
C LEU A 290 13.01 -20.82 12.50
N TRP A 291 14.06 -21.53 12.09
CA TRP A 291 15.44 -21.10 12.33
C TRP A 291 16.02 -20.48 11.06
N ALA A 292 16.76 -19.38 11.22
CA ALA A 292 17.50 -18.74 10.13
C ALA A 292 18.76 -18.05 10.67
N ASN A 293 19.68 -17.68 9.77
CA ASN A 293 20.76 -16.77 10.13
C ASN A 293 20.20 -15.36 10.37
N GLY A 294 20.67 -14.68 11.40
CA GLY A 294 20.34 -13.28 11.63
C GLY A 294 20.34 -12.90 13.10
N THR A 295 20.36 -11.59 13.31
CA THR A 295 20.27 -10.99 14.64
C THR A 295 19.09 -10.02 14.63
N LEU A 296 18.09 -10.31 15.46
CA LEU A 296 16.85 -9.53 15.56
C LEU A 296 16.82 -8.73 16.86
N PRO A 297 16.01 -7.64 16.91
CA PRO A 297 15.76 -6.92 18.15
C PRO A 297 15.20 -7.85 19.24
N ALA A 298 15.77 -7.79 20.44
CA ALA A 298 15.27 -8.53 21.59
C ALA A 298 13.86 -8.04 21.99
N ASN A 299 13.07 -8.93 22.60
CA ASN A 299 11.73 -8.62 23.14
C ASN A 299 10.80 -7.91 22.14
N THR A 300 10.91 -8.26 20.86
CA THR A 300 10.14 -7.64 19.78
C THR A 300 9.28 -8.68 19.07
N ARG A 301 8.09 -8.26 18.65
CA ARG A 301 7.19 -9.04 17.80
C ARG A 301 7.27 -8.54 16.37
N PHE A 302 7.06 -9.45 15.43
CA PHE A 302 7.21 -9.18 14.01
C PHE A 302 5.94 -9.55 13.26
N TRP A 303 5.49 -8.68 12.36
CA TRP A 303 4.50 -9.09 11.37
C TRP A 303 5.07 -10.27 10.57
N THR A 304 4.29 -11.36 10.51
CA THR A 304 4.63 -12.59 9.76
C THR A 304 3.40 -13.00 8.94
N ALA A 305 3.63 -13.47 7.72
CA ALA A 305 2.56 -13.88 6.82
C ALA A 305 2.08 -15.30 7.11
N ILE A 306 0.84 -15.62 6.75
CA ILE A 306 0.31 -16.97 6.66
C ILE A 306 -0.60 -17.08 5.44
N ASP A 307 -0.24 -17.97 4.51
CA ASP A 307 -0.91 -18.02 3.21
C ASP A 307 -2.21 -18.86 3.21
N ASP A 308 -2.39 -19.74 4.21
CA ASP A 308 -3.53 -20.67 4.31
C ASP A 308 -4.58 -20.27 5.37
N GLN A 309 -4.39 -19.14 6.05
CA GLN A 309 -5.33 -18.60 7.05
C GLN A 309 -5.65 -17.12 6.81
N ARG A 310 -6.73 -16.63 7.44
CA ARG A 310 -7.15 -15.22 7.38
C ARG A 310 -6.56 -14.38 8.52
N ALA A 311 -5.26 -14.51 8.75
CA ALA A 311 -4.57 -13.86 9.85
C ALA A 311 -3.49 -12.89 9.38
N ASN A 312 -3.54 -12.33 8.18
CA ASN A 312 -2.60 -11.26 7.78
C ASN A 312 -3.24 -9.87 7.89
N PRO A 313 -2.48 -8.79 8.09
CA PRO A 313 -3.03 -7.43 8.08
C PRO A 313 -3.72 -6.95 6.77
N TRP A 314 -3.88 -7.81 5.77
CA TRP A 314 -4.55 -7.49 4.50
C TRP A 314 -5.76 -8.39 4.20
N ASN A 315 -6.17 -9.27 5.11
CA ASN A 315 -7.29 -10.17 4.87
C ASN A 315 -8.67 -9.53 5.11
#